data_AF-A0A7X7T790-F1
#
_entry.id   AF-A0A7X7T790-F1
#
_cell.length_a   1.000
_cell.length_b   1.000
_cell.length_c   1.000
_cell.angle_alpha   90.00
_cell.angle_beta   90.00
_cell.angle_gamma   90.00
#
_symmetry.space_group_name_H-M   'P 1'
#
loop_
_entity.id
_entity.type
_entity.pdbx_description
1 polymer ?
#
loop_
_entity_poly.entity_id
_entity_poly.type
_entity_poly.pdbx_seq_one_letter_code
_entity_poly.pdbx_strand_id
1 'polypeptide(L)'
;MQRIEPAYPDLLPITHRLGTFSFVGPGPGVDPVSMRLRYADSAPPPAQPDRSVPRRPFSFLLHADTARDEADQVSRLLEAGCGAVIVLDGRLDPAELPAGGTKSQVVVLAPWFPELFGGTNLGDLAAWSASGFRVGVLLALAPCRRPRRCIEEAVADAARVGAEFVLAAPLCLPAEERHRAYDRHSGEAGDGELEDLLFHSDLAQLSLDLERAASRATLSNGLGEGLPGPATSLVPAETVWASGQLLLWARRLDALEAMGSRGWQLRRAARALLASRLVLRTLLDEDNLRVVPGFNPWVEAFARGVWGGGSSPFDEVQSRWLYEG
;
A
#
# COMPACT_ATOMS: atom_id res chain seq x y z
N MET A 1 15.18 3.57 14.95
CA MET A 1 14.23 4.13 13.97
C MET A 1 15.00 4.81 12.84
N GLN A 2 14.55 4.68 11.59
CA GLN A 2 15.17 5.29 10.41
C GLN A 2 14.11 6.06 9.61
N ARG A 3 14.42 7.27 9.16
CA ARG A 3 13.55 8.00 8.22
C ARG A 3 13.60 7.31 6.85
N ILE A 4 12.43 7.13 6.23
CA ILE A 4 12.29 6.49 4.92
C ILE A 4 11.56 7.41 3.94
N GLU A 5 11.75 7.13 2.66
CA GLU A 5 11.01 7.74 1.56
C GLU A 5 10.48 6.60 0.68
N PRO A 6 9.20 6.21 0.85
CA PRO A 6 8.61 5.15 0.04
C PRO A 6 8.62 5.50 -1.44
N ALA A 7 8.83 4.51 -2.31
CA ALA A 7 8.78 4.64 -3.77
C ALA A 7 7.41 5.16 -4.24
N TYR A 8 6.35 4.75 -3.53
CA TYR A 8 5.01 5.29 -3.69
C TYR A 8 4.55 5.90 -2.36
N PRO A 9 4.98 7.13 -2.05
CA PRO A 9 4.61 7.82 -0.80
C PRO A 9 3.11 8.10 -0.74
N ASP A 10 2.46 8.06 -1.90
CA ASP A 10 1.03 8.22 -2.08
C ASP A 10 0.22 6.98 -1.62
N LEU A 11 0.84 5.80 -1.56
CA LEU A 11 0.19 4.54 -1.16
C LEU A 11 0.50 4.16 0.30
N LEU A 12 1.74 4.44 0.72
CA LEU A 12 2.22 4.21 2.08
C LEU A 12 2.66 5.55 2.66
N PRO A 13 1.76 6.37 3.22
CA PRO A 13 2.07 7.69 3.78
C PRO A 13 2.79 7.56 5.14
N ILE A 14 3.89 6.81 5.15
CA ILE A 14 4.71 6.46 6.31
C ILE A 14 6.04 7.16 6.17
N THR A 15 6.57 7.65 7.29
CA THR A 15 7.80 8.47 7.30
C THR A 15 8.99 7.78 7.94
N HIS A 16 8.76 6.72 8.72
CA HIS A 16 9.79 6.04 9.48
C HIS A 16 9.68 4.52 9.35
N ARG A 17 10.81 3.83 9.49
CA ARG A 17 10.91 2.39 9.67
C ARG A 17 11.52 2.08 11.04
N LEU A 18 10.97 1.07 11.71
CA LEU A 18 11.60 0.44 12.88
C LEU A 18 12.27 -0.86 12.42
N GLY A 19 13.48 -1.11 12.91
CA GLY A 19 14.32 -2.24 12.45
C GLY A 19 14.82 -2.10 11.02
N THR A 20 15.44 -3.17 10.53
CA THR A 20 15.85 -3.32 9.13
C THR A 20 14.92 -4.29 8.40
N PHE A 21 14.87 -4.18 7.08
CA PHE A 21 14.29 -5.24 6.26
C PHE A 21 15.17 -6.49 6.45
N SER A 22 14.63 -7.52 7.09
CA SER A 22 15.26 -8.82 7.24
C SER A 22 14.27 -9.84 6.71
N PHE A 23 14.62 -10.49 5.59
CA PHE A 23 13.82 -11.56 5.03
C PHE A 23 14.63 -12.85 5.11
N VAL A 24 14.08 -13.83 5.82
CA VAL A 24 14.69 -15.16 6.00
C VAL A 24 13.72 -16.19 5.43
N GLY A 25 13.74 -16.34 4.11
CA GLY A 25 12.89 -17.30 3.41
C GLY A 25 13.57 -17.85 2.15
N PRO A 26 13.07 -18.96 1.59
CA PRO A 26 13.68 -19.64 0.44
C PRO A 26 13.51 -18.91 -0.90
N GLY A 27 12.79 -17.79 -0.93
CA GLY A 27 12.51 -17.00 -2.14
C GLY A 27 12.82 -15.50 -1.96
N PRO A 28 12.38 -14.63 -2.87
CA PRO A 28 12.44 -13.20 -2.62
C PRO A 28 11.31 -12.75 -1.67
N GLY A 29 11.52 -11.64 -0.98
CA GLY A 29 10.47 -10.84 -0.34
C GLY A 29 10.30 -9.50 -1.07
N VAL A 30 9.19 -8.79 -0.81
CA VAL A 30 8.98 -7.43 -1.32
C VAL A 30 9.30 -6.44 -0.22
N ASP A 31 10.22 -5.51 -0.48
CA ASP A 31 10.44 -4.35 0.38
C ASP A 31 9.37 -3.29 0.06
N PRO A 32 8.39 -3.05 0.94
CA PRO A 32 7.27 -2.14 0.66
C PRO A 32 7.71 -0.67 0.56
N VAL A 33 8.90 -0.33 1.08
CA VAL A 33 9.44 1.03 0.97
C VAL A 33 9.97 1.26 -0.42
N SER A 34 10.81 0.37 -0.94
CA SER A 34 11.37 0.54 -2.29
C SER A 34 10.50 -0.05 -3.41
N MET A 35 9.48 -0.84 -3.06
CA MET A 35 8.73 -1.72 -3.95
C MET A 35 9.65 -2.56 -4.85
N ARG A 36 10.73 -3.10 -4.26
CA ARG A 36 11.68 -3.98 -4.95
C ARG A 36 11.68 -5.35 -4.32
N LEU A 37 12.02 -6.35 -5.13
CA LEU A 37 12.35 -7.67 -4.63
C LEU A 37 13.66 -7.59 -3.83
N ARG A 38 13.70 -8.35 -2.74
CA ARG A 38 14.87 -8.52 -1.87
C ARG A 38 15.10 -9.99 -1.66
N TYR A 39 16.36 -10.38 -1.65
CA TYR A 39 16.80 -11.74 -1.45
C TYR A 39 17.55 -11.84 -0.11
N ALA A 40 17.52 -13.01 0.52
CA ALA A 40 18.15 -13.23 1.84
C ALA A 40 19.62 -12.76 1.87
N ASP A 41 20.36 -13.00 0.79
CA ASP A 41 21.80 -12.66 0.68
C ASP A 41 22.06 -11.15 0.46
N SER A 42 21.00 -10.36 0.28
CA SER A 42 21.08 -8.91 -0.03
C SER A 42 20.73 -8.02 1.15
N ALA A 43 20.59 -8.58 2.36
CA ALA A 43 20.25 -7.81 3.55
C ALA A 43 21.43 -6.90 3.96
N PRO A 44 21.26 -5.56 4.00
CA PRO A 44 22.28 -4.69 4.56
C PRO A 44 22.48 -4.98 6.06
N PRO A 45 23.66 -4.67 6.62
CA PRO A 45 23.89 -4.85 8.05
C PRO A 45 22.85 -4.05 8.87
N PRO A 46 22.41 -4.59 10.01
CA PRO A 46 21.43 -3.92 10.85
C PRO A 46 21.96 -2.53 11.25
N ALA A 47 21.19 -1.49 10.95
CA ALA A 47 21.47 -0.16 11.48
C ALA A 47 21.22 -0.16 12.99
N GLN A 48 22.03 0.60 13.76
CA GLN A 48 21.80 0.74 15.20
C GLN A 48 20.39 1.32 15.43
N PRO A 49 19.52 0.63 16.18
CA PRO A 49 18.17 1.11 16.39
C PRO A 49 18.21 2.33 17.32
N ASP A 50 17.82 3.50 16.79
CA ASP A 50 17.36 4.60 17.65
C ASP A 50 16.09 4.13 18.38
N ARG A 51 16.20 3.99 19.70
CA ARG A 51 15.15 3.53 20.63
C ARG A 51 14.46 4.70 21.35
N SER A 52 14.76 5.93 20.97
CA SER A 52 14.12 7.10 21.58
C SER A 52 12.62 7.12 21.30
N VAL A 53 11.84 7.54 22.30
CA VAL A 53 10.40 7.80 22.13
C VAL A 53 10.25 9.21 21.55
N PRO A 54 9.52 9.38 20.44
CA PRO A 54 9.43 10.67 19.79
C PRO A 54 8.59 11.67 20.59
N ARG A 55 8.95 12.96 20.47
CA ARG A 55 8.16 14.06 21.05
C ARG A 55 6.82 14.29 20.35
N ARG A 56 6.71 13.89 19.08
CA ARG A 56 5.50 14.00 18.27
C ARG A 56 5.19 12.64 17.63
N PRO A 57 3.95 12.15 17.75
CA PRO A 57 3.52 10.92 17.10
C PRO A 57 3.74 10.93 15.59
N PHE A 58 4.08 9.78 15.03
CA PHE A 58 4.18 9.55 13.60
C PHE A 58 3.71 8.13 13.25
N SER A 59 3.53 7.87 11.95
CA SER A 59 3.31 6.53 11.42
C SER A 59 4.63 5.89 11.00
N PHE A 60 4.84 4.62 11.37
CA PHE A 60 6.03 3.83 11.02
C PHE A 60 5.70 2.46 10.44
N LEU A 61 6.67 1.92 9.72
CA LEU A 61 6.62 0.57 9.15
C LEU A 61 7.60 -0.35 9.88
N LEU A 62 7.22 -1.61 10.06
CA LEU A 62 8.08 -2.66 10.57
C LEU A 62 7.73 -4.03 9.99
N HIS A 63 8.69 -4.94 10.01
CA HIS A 63 8.57 -6.30 9.49
C HIS A 63 8.19 -7.28 10.60
N ALA A 64 7.68 -8.45 10.24
CA ALA A 64 7.15 -9.45 11.18
C ALA A 64 8.15 -9.80 12.30
N ASP A 65 9.39 -10.10 11.94
CA ASP A 65 10.43 -10.45 12.91
C ASP A 65 10.79 -9.26 13.82
N THR A 66 10.84 -8.04 13.29
CA THR A 66 11.07 -6.84 14.12
C THR A 66 9.92 -6.59 15.09
N ALA A 67 8.68 -6.84 14.67
CA ALA A 67 7.52 -6.69 15.54
C ALA A 67 7.59 -7.64 16.74
N ARG A 68 8.09 -8.87 16.54
CA ARG A 68 8.36 -9.84 17.60
C ARG A 68 9.56 -9.43 18.47
N ASP A 69 10.71 -9.17 17.84
CA ASP A 69 11.98 -8.98 18.54
C ASP A 69 12.05 -7.65 19.30
N GLU A 70 11.32 -6.63 18.84
CA GLU A 70 11.27 -5.30 19.46
C GLU A 70 9.89 -4.98 20.08
N ALA A 71 9.13 -5.99 20.54
CA ALA A 71 7.78 -5.81 21.10
C ALA A 71 7.68 -4.69 22.16
N ASP A 72 8.66 -4.59 23.07
CA ASP A 72 8.73 -3.55 24.10
C ASP A 72 8.89 -2.13 23.53
N GLN A 73 9.63 -1.99 22.42
CA GLN A 73 9.76 -0.71 21.72
C GLN A 73 8.47 -0.36 20.98
N VAL A 74 7.85 -1.35 20.33
CA VAL A 74 6.56 -1.19 19.65
C VAL A 74 5.49 -0.72 20.64
N SER A 75 5.38 -1.35 21.82
CA SER A 75 4.42 -0.93 22.85
C SER A 75 4.62 0.53 23.25
N ARG A 76 5.87 0.93 23.56
CA ARG A 76 6.19 2.32 23.93
C ARG A 76 5.86 3.33 22.84
N LEU A 77 6.05 2.98 21.57
CA LEU A 77 5.69 3.85 20.44
C LEU A 77 4.17 4.01 20.29
N LEU A 78 3.42 2.90 20.43
CA LEU A 78 1.95 2.91 20.36
C LEU A 78 1.34 3.69 21.53
N GLU A 79 1.87 3.51 22.75
CA GLU A 79 1.49 4.26 23.95
C GLU A 79 1.79 5.76 23.81
N ALA A 80 2.89 6.11 23.13
CA ALA A 80 3.19 7.50 22.77
C ALA A 80 2.26 8.06 21.67
N GLY A 81 1.31 7.26 21.16
CA GLY A 81 0.31 7.66 20.17
C GLY A 81 0.75 7.49 18.72
N CYS A 82 1.87 6.81 18.45
CA CYS A 82 2.28 6.49 17.08
C CYS A 82 1.35 5.47 16.42
N GLY A 83 1.44 5.36 15.10
CA GLY A 83 0.73 4.38 14.29
C GLY A 83 1.70 3.42 13.61
N ALA A 84 1.34 2.14 13.49
CA ALA A 84 2.19 1.10 12.94
C ALA A 84 1.57 0.43 11.71
N VAL A 85 2.40 0.21 10.68
CA VAL A 85 2.13 -0.72 9.59
C VAL A 85 3.07 -1.91 9.71
N ILE A 86 2.50 -3.08 9.97
CA ILE A 86 3.24 -4.33 10.14
C ILE A 86 3.16 -5.11 8.85
N VAL A 87 4.31 -5.48 8.30
CA VAL A 87 4.42 -6.27 7.08
C VAL A 87 4.56 -7.74 7.48
N LEU A 88 3.64 -8.59 7.02
CA LEU A 88 3.64 -10.04 7.28
C LEU A 88 4.52 -10.78 6.26
N ASP A 89 5.82 -10.54 6.29
CA ASP A 89 6.82 -11.21 5.45
C ASP A 89 7.57 -12.34 6.15
N GLY A 90 7.15 -12.67 7.37
CA GLY A 90 7.63 -13.78 8.17
C GLY A 90 6.51 -14.34 9.04
N ARG A 91 6.82 -15.34 9.87
CA ARG A 91 5.86 -15.85 10.85
C ARG A 91 5.60 -14.75 11.87
N LEU A 92 4.34 -14.45 12.17
CA LEU A 92 3.92 -13.62 13.29
C LEU A 92 2.45 -13.95 13.58
N ASP A 93 2.12 -14.15 14.84
CA ASP A 93 0.75 -14.40 15.29
C ASP A 93 0.15 -13.13 15.95
N PRO A 94 -1.17 -12.86 15.82
CA PRO A 94 -1.79 -11.66 16.40
C PRO A 94 -1.55 -11.48 17.90
N ALA A 95 -1.43 -12.60 18.64
CA ALA A 95 -1.18 -12.62 20.08
C ALA A 95 0.25 -12.19 20.47
N GLU A 96 1.18 -12.15 19.52
CA GLU A 96 2.54 -11.68 19.75
C GLU A 96 2.65 -10.14 19.73
N LEU A 97 1.59 -9.44 19.31
CA LEU A 97 1.59 -7.97 19.29
C LEU A 97 1.21 -7.35 20.64
N PRO A 98 1.86 -6.25 21.03
CA PRO A 98 1.57 -5.60 22.31
C PRO A 98 0.13 -5.05 22.36
N ALA A 99 -0.52 -5.17 23.51
CA ALA A 99 -1.90 -4.72 23.74
C ALA A 99 -2.08 -3.18 23.80
N GLY A 100 -1.06 -2.41 23.42
CA GLY A 100 -0.90 -0.98 23.74
C GLY A 100 -1.44 0.04 22.71
N GLY A 101 -2.37 -0.33 21.83
CA GLY A 101 -2.90 0.57 20.80
C GLY A 101 -4.39 0.41 20.56
N THR A 102 -5.05 1.47 20.07
CA THR A 102 -6.40 1.37 19.51
C THR A 102 -6.36 0.50 18.24
N LYS A 103 -7.45 -0.21 17.95
CA LYS A 103 -7.59 -1.08 16.76
C LYS A 103 -7.24 -0.40 15.43
N SER A 104 -7.36 0.94 15.38
CA SER A 104 -7.05 1.77 14.22
C SER A 104 -5.59 2.23 14.12
N GLN A 105 -4.78 2.10 15.18
CA GLN A 105 -3.37 2.49 15.19
C GLN A 105 -2.46 1.45 14.55
N VAL A 106 -2.90 0.20 14.41
CA VAL A 106 -2.10 -0.88 13.83
C VAL A 106 -2.81 -1.40 12.60
N VAL A 107 -2.10 -1.38 11.46
CA VAL A 107 -2.53 -1.96 10.20
C VAL A 107 -1.56 -3.06 9.80
N VAL A 108 -2.10 -4.19 9.40
CA VAL A 108 -1.33 -5.39 9.03
C VAL A 108 -1.41 -5.56 7.51
N LEU A 109 -0.26 -5.70 6.86
CA LEU A 109 -0.13 -5.84 5.41
C LEU A 109 0.58 -7.13 5.07
N ALA A 110 -0.13 -8.05 4.42
CA ALA A 110 0.48 -9.22 3.81
C ALA A 110 0.97 -8.86 2.39
N PRO A 111 2.27 -8.98 2.09
CA PRO A 111 2.75 -8.79 0.73
C PRO A 111 2.30 -9.95 -0.16
N TRP A 112 1.95 -9.62 -1.41
CA TRP A 112 1.75 -10.60 -2.48
C TRP A 112 2.48 -10.13 -3.73
N PHE A 113 3.10 -11.07 -4.44
CA PHE A 113 3.67 -10.83 -5.77
C PHE A 113 3.52 -12.07 -6.67
N PRO A 114 3.57 -11.91 -8.01
CA PRO A 114 3.30 -13.01 -8.93
C PRO A 114 4.31 -14.16 -8.86
N GLU A 115 3.85 -15.37 -9.23
CA GLU A 115 4.67 -16.60 -9.26
C GLU A 115 5.94 -16.46 -10.12
N LEU A 116 5.88 -15.69 -11.21
CA LEU A 116 7.02 -15.40 -12.08
C LEU A 116 8.22 -14.82 -11.30
N PHE A 117 7.95 -14.17 -10.18
CA PHE A 117 8.95 -13.57 -9.30
C PHE A 117 9.14 -14.36 -8.00
N GLY A 118 8.65 -15.59 -7.90
CA GLY A 118 8.77 -16.47 -6.72
C GLY A 118 7.46 -16.70 -5.98
N GLY A 119 6.42 -15.89 -6.23
CA GLY A 119 5.11 -16.02 -5.61
C GLY A 119 5.08 -15.72 -4.10
N THR A 120 3.90 -15.43 -3.58
CA THR A 120 3.66 -15.45 -2.12
C THR A 120 2.38 -16.21 -1.84
N ASN A 121 2.42 -17.11 -0.87
CA ASN A 121 1.21 -17.71 -0.33
C ASN A 121 0.69 -16.82 0.81
N LEU A 122 -0.51 -16.28 0.64
CA LEU A 122 -1.15 -15.49 1.69
C LEU A 122 -1.56 -16.44 2.83
N GLY A 123 -1.09 -16.15 4.04
CA GLY A 123 -1.53 -16.84 5.25
C GLY A 123 -2.99 -16.53 5.60
N ASP A 124 -3.51 -17.16 6.64
CA ASP A 124 -4.84 -16.85 7.18
C ASP A 124 -4.85 -15.44 7.81
N LEU A 125 -5.54 -14.50 7.14
CA LEU A 125 -5.67 -13.12 7.59
C LEU A 125 -6.92 -12.93 8.47
N ALA A 126 -7.88 -13.86 8.46
CA ALA A 126 -9.10 -13.75 9.26
C ALA A 126 -8.81 -13.78 10.78
N ALA A 127 -7.75 -14.46 11.19
CA ALA A 127 -7.28 -14.44 12.59
C ALA A 127 -6.92 -13.02 13.06
N TRP A 128 -6.35 -12.20 12.18
CA TRP A 128 -5.95 -10.83 12.50
C TRP A 128 -7.14 -9.89 12.69
N SER A 129 -8.12 -9.96 11.79
CA SER A 129 -9.35 -9.18 11.90
C SER A 129 -10.18 -9.61 13.11
N ALA A 130 -10.22 -10.91 13.43
CA ALA A 130 -10.85 -11.43 14.65
C ALA A 130 -10.18 -10.90 15.93
N SER A 131 -8.85 -10.71 15.92
CA SER A 131 -8.12 -10.02 16.99
C SER A 131 -8.30 -8.49 17.00
N GLY A 132 -9.04 -7.95 16.03
CA GLY A 132 -9.40 -6.53 15.95
C GLY A 132 -8.39 -5.65 15.22
N PHE A 133 -7.44 -6.24 14.49
CA PHE A 133 -6.53 -5.47 13.63
C PHE A 133 -7.14 -5.23 12.26
N ARG A 134 -6.83 -4.09 11.63
CA ARG A 134 -7.12 -3.89 10.21
C ARG A 134 -6.08 -4.68 9.41
N VAL A 135 -6.53 -5.59 8.55
CA VAL A 135 -5.63 -6.44 7.76
C VAL A 135 -5.93 -6.34 6.27
N GLY A 136 -4.89 -6.28 5.45
CA GLY A 136 -5.02 -6.19 4.00
C GLY A 136 -3.81 -6.75 3.27
N VAL A 137 -3.87 -6.67 1.95
CA VAL A 137 -2.82 -7.19 1.07
C VAL A 137 -2.12 -6.05 0.32
N LEU A 138 -0.79 -6.01 0.38
CA LEU A 138 0.03 -5.22 -0.54
C LEU A 138 0.22 -6.04 -1.82
N LEU A 139 -0.54 -5.70 -2.85
CA LEU A 139 -0.55 -6.40 -4.13
C LEU A 139 0.48 -5.76 -5.06
N ALA A 140 1.63 -6.41 -5.24
CA ALA A 140 2.67 -5.95 -6.15
C ALA A 140 2.24 -6.21 -7.61
N LEU A 141 2.01 -5.13 -8.36
CA LEU A 141 1.67 -5.20 -9.78
C LEU A 141 2.96 -5.36 -10.59
N ALA A 142 3.09 -6.49 -11.25
CA ALA A 142 4.26 -6.85 -12.03
C ALA A 142 3.85 -7.69 -13.25
N PRO A 143 4.70 -7.80 -14.29
CA PRO A 143 4.45 -8.69 -15.42
C PRO A 143 4.17 -10.12 -14.95
N CYS A 144 3.11 -10.71 -15.47
CA CYS A 144 2.73 -12.07 -15.15
C CYS A 144 2.04 -12.71 -16.36
N ARG A 145 2.11 -14.04 -16.46
CA ARG A 145 1.38 -14.75 -17.52
C ARG A 145 -0.12 -14.51 -17.32
N ARG A 146 -0.82 -14.09 -18.38
CA ARG A 146 -2.25 -13.71 -18.35
C ARG A 146 -2.53 -12.63 -17.28
N PRO A 147 -2.04 -11.39 -17.48
CA PRO A 147 -1.89 -10.42 -16.40
C PRO A 147 -3.18 -10.09 -15.65
N ARG A 148 -4.28 -9.88 -16.40
CA ARG A 148 -5.60 -9.60 -15.82
C ARG A 148 -6.11 -10.73 -14.91
N ARG A 149 -6.02 -11.97 -15.39
CA ARG A 149 -6.50 -13.14 -14.64
C ARG A 149 -5.67 -13.35 -13.36
N CYS A 150 -4.36 -13.17 -13.46
CA CYS A 150 -3.46 -13.27 -12.31
C CYS A 150 -3.86 -12.29 -11.19
N ILE A 151 -4.17 -11.04 -11.53
CA ILE A 151 -4.63 -10.04 -10.56
C ILE A 151 -6.03 -10.36 -10.01
N GLU A 152 -6.97 -10.76 -10.86
CA GLU A 152 -8.32 -11.13 -10.43
C GLU A 152 -8.29 -12.31 -9.43
N GLU A 153 -7.48 -13.33 -9.71
CA GLU A 153 -7.27 -14.48 -8.82
C GLU A 153 -6.58 -14.06 -7.50
N ALA A 154 -5.55 -13.21 -7.56
CA ALA A 154 -4.84 -12.73 -6.37
C ALA A 154 -5.76 -11.93 -5.43
N VAL A 155 -6.64 -11.09 -5.97
CA VAL A 155 -7.61 -10.32 -5.17
C VAL A 155 -8.71 -11.22 -4.61
N ALA A 156 -9.20 -12.19 -5.38
CA ALA A 156 -10.15 -13.18 -4.88
C ALA A 156 -9.54 -14.03 -3.74
N ASP A 157 -8.27 -14.41 -3.88
CA ASP A 157 -7.54 -15.11 -2.83
C ASP A 157 -7.36 -14.24 -1.58
N ALA A 158 -7.03 -12.95 -1.74
CA ALA A 158 -6.96 -12.01 -0.64
C ALA A 158 -8.29 -11.95 0.15
N ALA A 159 -9.43 -11.83 -0.55
CA ALA A 159 -10.74 -11.87 0.08
C ALA A 159 -11.00 -13.20 0.79
N ARG A 160 -10.68 -14.32 0.15
CA ARG A 160 -10.87 -15.68 0.68
C ARG A 160 -10.10 -15.92 1.98
N VAL A 161 -8.88 -15.38 2.10
CA VAL A 161 -8.08 -15.52 3.32
C VAL A 161 -8.43 -14.49 4.40
N GLY A 162 -9.39 -13.59 4.16
CA GLY A 162 -9.90 -12.64 5.15
C GLY A 162 -9.27 -11.25 5.11
N ALA A 163 -8.65 -10.84 4.01
CA ALA A 163 -8.25 -9.44 3.83
C ALA A 163 -9.47 -8.52 3.84
N GLU A 164 -9.33 -7.33 4.40
CA GLU A 164 -10.39 -6.31 4.38
C GLU A 164 -10.16 -5.25 3.29
N PHE A 165 -8.92 -5.12 2.82
CA PHE A 165 -8.55 -4.15 1.80
C PHE A 165 -7.35 -4.63 0.99
N VAL A 166 -7.19 -4.03 -0.20
CA VAL A 166 -6.05 -4.22 -1.09
C VAL A 166 -5.36 -2.88 -1.33
N LEU A 167 -4.03 -2.90 -1.26
CA LEU A 167 -3.16 -1.81 -1.65
C LEU A 167 -2.35 -2.24 -2.88
N ALA A 168 -2.81 -1.87 -4.07
CA ALA A 168 -2.13 -2.19 -5.31
C ALA A 168 -1.02 -1.19 -5.62
N ALA A 169 0.19 -1.69 -5.88
CA ALA A 169 1.38 -0.87 -6.14
C ALA A 169 2.27 -1.51 -7.22
N PRO A 170 2.72 -0.78 -8.24
CA PRO A 170 3.66 -1.33 -9.22
C PRO A 170 4.97 -1.76 -8.56
N LEU A 171 5.52 -2.88 -9.00
CA LEU A 171 6.83 -3.34 -8.57
C LEU A 171 7.91 -2.58 -9.36
N CYS A 172 8.88 -1.99 -8.66
CA CYS A 172 10.05 -1.37 -9.26
C CYS A 172 10.99 -2.47 -9.77
N LEU A 173 10.82 -2.85 -11.05
CA LEU A 173 11.54 -3.94 -11.69
C LEU A 173 12.72 -3.44 -12.55
N PRO A 174 13.96 -3.51 -12.05
CA PRO A 174 15.13 -3.24 -12.88
C PRO A 174 15.34 -4.36 -13.92
N ALA A 175 16.19 -4.09 -14.91
CA ALA A 175 16.52 -5.08 -15.95
C ALA A 175 17.06 -6.40 -15.37
N GLU A 176 17.89 -6.34 -14.33
CA GLU A 176 18.45 -7.53 -13.66
C GLU A 176 17.36 -8.48 -13.14
N GLU A 177 16.32 -7.97 -12.48
CA GLU A 177 15.23 -8.80 -11.96
C GLU A 177 14.41 -9.44 -13.08
N ARG A 178 14.26 -8.72 -14.20
CA ARG A 178 13.59 -9.27 -15.40
C ARG A 178 14.42 -10.37 -16.05
N HIS A 179 15.74 -10.21 -16.16
CA HIS A 179 16.63 -11.27 -16.62
C HIS A 179 16.60 -12.48 -15.69
N ARG A 180 16.66 -12.26 -14.37
CA ARG A 180 16.58 -13.34 -13.39
C ARG A 180 15.26 -14.12 -13.50
N ALA A 181 14.14 -13.43 -13.70
CA ALA A 181 12.85 -14.06 -13.94
C ALA A 181 12.82 -14.82 -15.28
N TYR A 182 13.36 -14.23 -16.35
CA TYR A 182 13.47 -14.89 -17.65
C TYR A 182 14.28 -16.18 -17.55
N ASP A 183 15.51 -16.12 -17.03
CA ASP A 183 16.43 -17.25 -16.92
C ASP A 183 15.86 -18.40 -16.08
N ARG A 184 15.08 -18.07 -15.05
CA ARG A 184 14.42 -19.07 -14.20
C ARG A 184 13.30 -19.81 -14.92
N HIS A 185 12.62 -19.18 -15.89
CA HIS A 185 11.34 -19.66 -16.41
C HIS A 185 11.33 -19.94 -17.93
N SER A 186 12.32 -19.49 -18.70
CA SER A 186 12.36 -19.63 -20.16
C SER A 186 12.77 -21.03 -20.64
N GLY A 187 13.38 -21.84 -19.77
CA GLY A 187 13.88 -23.18 -20.11
C GLY A 187 15.03 -23.15 -21.14
N GLU A 188 15.54 -24.33 -21.52
CA GLU A 188 16.72 -24.41 -22.41
C GLU A 188 16.44 -23.92 -23.85
N ALA A 189 15.20 -24.01 -24.31
CA ALA A 189 14.80 -23.58 -25.65
C ALA A 189 14.47 -22.08 -25.75
N GLY A 190 14.42 -21.37 -24.61
CA GLY A 190 13.90 -20.01 -24.53
C GLY A 190 12.36 -19.96 -24.60
N ASP A 191 11.80 -18.80 -24.24
CA ASP A 191 10.37 -18.53 -24.25
C ASP A 191 10.12 -17.13 -24.82
N GLY A 192 9.80 -17.05 -26.11
CA GLY A 192 9.59 -15.79 -26.81
C GLY A 192 8.41 -14.97 -26.26
N GLU A 193 7.34 -15.62 -25.75
CA GLU A 193 6.23 -14.90 -25.12
C GLU A 193 6.68 -14.24 -23.81
N LEU A 194 7.51 -14.94 -23.03
CA LEU A 194 8.08 -14.39 -21.81
C LEU A 194 9.09 -13.29 -22.09
N GLU A 195 9.89 -13.43 -23.15
CA GLU A 195 10.82 -12.40 -23.61
C GLU A 195 10.05 -11.12 -24.00
N ASP A 196 9.01 -11.24 -24.81
CA ASP A 196 8.15 -10.13 -25.21
C ASP A 196 7.47 -9.46 -24.00
N LEU A 197 6.96 -10.26 -23.05
CA LEU A 197 6.34 -9.76 -21.84
C LEU A 197 7.31 -8.95 -20.97
N LEU A 198 8.55 -9.42 -20.81
CA LEU A 198 9.51 -8.82 -19.90
C LEU A 198 10.29 -7.67 -20.54
N PHE A 199 10.61 -7.74 -21.83
CA PHE A 199 11.56 -6.82 -22.47
C PHE A 199 10.96 -5.95 -23.58
N HIS A 200 9.90 -6.39 -24.25
CA HIS A 200 9.31 -5.67 -25.39
C HIS A 200 7.96 -5.01 -25.09
N SER A 201 7.34 -5.32 -23.95
CA SER A 201 6.08 -4.73 -23.51
C SER A 201 6.26 -3.31 -22.97
N ASP A 202 5.30 -2.43 -23.25
CA ASP A 202 5.20 -1.14 -22.56
C ASP A 202 4.80 -1.37 -21.09
N LEU A 203 5.78 -1.33 -20.20
CA LEU A 203 5.58 -1.55 -18.77
C LEU A 203 4.71 -0.48 -18.09
N ALA A 204 4.68 0.74 -18.63
CA ALA A 204 3.81 1.80 -18.09
C ALA A 204 2.35 1.50 -18.38
N GLN A 205 2.04 1.16 -19.64
CA GLN A 205 0.68 0.75 -20.03
C GLN A 205 0.25 -0.53 -19.31
N LEU A 206 1.14 -1.52 -19.21
CA LEU A 206 0.86 -2.76 -18.47
C LEU A 206 0.55 -2.49 -17.00
N SER A 207 1.31 -1.60 -16.34
CA SER A 207 1.06 -1.23 -14.94
C SER A 207 -0.32 -0.59 -14.76
N LEU A 208 -0.72 0.27 -15.70
CA LEU A 208 -2.04 0.90 -15.71
C LEU A 208 -3.17 -0.11 -15.87
N ASP A 209 -3.02 -1.06 -16.80
CA ASP A 209 -4.01 -2.11 -17.04
C ASP A 209 -4.16 -3.04 -15.82
N LEU A 210 -3.04 -3.42 -15.20
CA LEU A 210 -3.01 -4.20 -13.97
C LEU A 210 -3.69 -3.46 -12.81
N GLU A 211 -3.46 -2.15 -12.70
CA GLU A 211 -4.09 -1.33 -11.67
C GLU A 211 -5.60 -1.21 -11.85
N ARG A 212 -6.06 -1.02 -13.09
CA ARG A 212 -7.50 -1.01 -13.41
C ARG A 212 -8.13 -2.37 -13.10
N ALA A 213 -7.46 -3.47 -13.44
CA ALA A 213 -7.92 -4.82 -13.11
C ALA A 213 -8.01 -5.02 -11.58
N ALA A 214 -6.98 -4.61 -10.83
CA ALA A 214 -6.96 -4.70 -9.38
C ALA A 214 -8.10 -3.90 -8.75
N SER A 215 -8.35 -2.66 -9.20
CA SER A 215 -9.42 -1.82 -8.68
C SER A 215 -10.80 -2.45 -8.87
N ARG A 216 -11.09 -2.96 -10.09
CA ARG A 216 -12.35 -3.66 -10.39
C ARG A 216 -12.52 -4.94 -9.58
N ALA A 217 -11.47 -5.75 -9.47
CA ALA A 217 -11.49 -6.99 -8.71
C ALA A 217 -11.69 -6.72 -7.22
N THR A 218 -11.06 -5.67 -6.68
CA THR A 218 -11.18 -5.26 -5.27
C THR A 218 -12.63 -4.92 -4.94
N LEU A 219 -13.26 -4.09 -5.77
CA LEU A 219 -14.68 -3.76 -5.63
C LEU A 219 -15.59 -4.99 -5.76
N SER A 220 -15.36 -5.82 -6.77
CA SER A 220 -16.21 -7.00 -7.04
C SER A 220 -16.17 -8.03 -5.92
N ASN A 221 -15.08 -8.06 -5.14
CA ASN A 221 -14.93 -8.91 -3.95
C ASN A 221 -15.31 -8.19 -2.65
N GLY A 222 -15.87 -6.96 -2.71
CA GLY A 222 -16.30 -6.21 -1.53
C GLY A 222 -15.16 -5.74 -0.62
N LEU A 223 -13.94 -5.66 -1.14
CA LEU A 223 -12.77 -5.21 -0.40
C LEU A 223 -12.64 -3.69 -0.44
N GLY A 224 -12.05 -3.11 0.60
CA GLY A 224 -11.60 -1.73 0.59
C GLY A 224 -10.41 -1.53 -0.35
N GLU A 225 -10.28 -0.33 -0.90
CA GLU A 225 -9.10 0.08 -1.66
C GLU A 225 -8.33 1.13 -0.86
N GLY A 226 -7.01 1.00 -0.82
CA GLY A 226 -6.14 1.92 -0.10
C GLY A 226 -5.95 1.56 1.38
N LEU A 227 -5.03 2.27 2.03
CA LEU A 227 -4.63 1.99 3.41
C LEU A 227 -5.61 2.66 4.40
N PRO A 228 -6.31 1.91 5.28
CA PRO A 228 -7.31 2.48 6.19
C PRO A 228 -6.71 3.19 7.42
N GLY A 229 -5.39 3.30 7.50
CA GLY A 229 -4.64 3.79 8.65
C GLY A 229 -3.15 3.81 8.33
N PRO A 230 -2.25 3.71 9.32
CA PRO A 230 -2.51 3.66 10.75
C PRO A 230 -2.83 5.06 11.28
N ALA A 231 -3.81 5.13 12.18
CA ALA A 231 -4.07 6.34 12.95
C ALA A 231 -2.91 6.69 13.87
N THR A 232 -2.82 7.96 14.26
CA THR A 232 -1.98 8.42 15.38
C THR A 232 -2.87 9.15 16.37
N SER A 233 -2.36 9.46 17.56
CA SER A 233 -3.09 10.29 18.52
C SER A 233 -3.37 11.72 18.02
N LEU A 234 -2.72 12.15 16.93
CA LEU A 234 -2.94 13.46 16.29
C LEU A 234 -3.80 13.39 15.03
N VAL A 235 -3.94 12.23 14.40
CA VAL A 235 -4.61 12.08 13.11
C VAL A 235 -5.49 10.82 13.14
N PRO A 236 -6.83 10.96 13.14
CA PRO A 236 -7.76 9.85 13.13
C PRO A 236 -7.64 8.97 11.89
N ALA A 237 -8.02 7.68 12.00
CA ALA A 237 -7.97 6.73 10.87
C ALA A 237 -8.77 7.20 9.66
N GLU A 238 -9.96 7.79 9.86
CA GLU A 238 -10.77 8.33 8.76
C GLU A 238 -10.04 9.40 7.95
N THR A 239 -9.29 10.29 8.62
CA THR A 239 -8.50 11.33 7.98
C THR A 239 -7.30 10.74 7.23
N VAL A 240 -6.65 9.71 7.79
CA VAL A 240 -5.57 8.97 7.13
C VAL A 240 -6.09 8.27 5.88
N TRP A 241 -7.18 7.52 5.99
CA TRP A 241 -7.83 6.83 4.87
C TRP A 241 -8.22 7.81 3.77
N ALA A 242 -8.94 8.88 4.10
CA ALA A 242 -9.40 9.85 3.12
C ALA A 242 -8.24 10.53 2.38
N SER A 243 -7.18 10.87 3.10
CA SER A 243 -5.95 11.40 2.50
C SER A 243 -5.27 10.37 1.60
N GLY A 244 -5.20 9.11 2.05
CA GLY A 244 -4.68 7.98 1.27
C GLY A 244 -5.45 7.78 -0.04
N GLN A 245 -6.78 7.92 -0.03
CA GLN A 245 -7.59 7.85 -1.25
C GLN A 245 -7.22 8.97 -2.24
N LEU A 246 -7.08 10.22 -1.77
CA LEU A 246 -6.67 11.32 -2.65
C LEU A 246 -5.28 11.10 -3.26
N LEU A 247 -4.34 10.56 -2.47
CA LEU A 247 -2.99 10.26 -2.92
C LEU A 247 -2.95 9.12 -3.93
N LEU A 248 -3.67 8.01 -3.66
CA LEU A 248 -3.87 6.91 -4.62
C LEU A 248 -4.39 7.44 -5.95
N TRP A 249 -5.42 8.28 -5.90
CA TRP A 249 -6.00 8.88 -7.09
C TRP A 249 -5.09 9.87 -7.79
N ALA A 250 -4.30 10.64 -7.06
CA ALA A 250 -3.28 11.50 -7.67
C ALA A 250 -2.33 10.71 -8.56
N ARG A 251 -1.86 9.55 -8.08
CA ARG A 251 -0.99 8.65 -8.85
C ARG A 251 -1.68 8.09 -10.08
N ARG A 252 -2.95 7.66 -9.95
CA ARG A 252 -3.75 7.16 -11.07
C ARG A 252 -3.96 8.21 -12.15
N LEU A 253 -4.27 9.44 -11.75
CA LEU A 253 -4.48 10.55 -12.67
C LEU A 253 -3.18 10.90 -13.39
N ASP A 254 -2.03 10.91 -12.71
CA ASP A 254 -0.74 11.14 -13.37
C ASP A 254 -0.40 10.05 -14.40
N ALA A 255 -0.87 8.82 -14.19
CA ALA A 255 -0.71 7.73 -15.15
C ALA A 255 -1.71 7.81 -16.33
N LEU A 256 -2.88 8.43 -16.11
CA LEU A 256 -3.96 8.56 -17.10
C LEU A 256 -3.86 9.85 -17.94
N GLU A 257 -3.31 10.92 -17.40
CA GLU A 257 -3.24 12.24 -18.03
C GLU A 257 -1.79 12.66 -18.32
N ALA A 258 -1.54 13.22 -19.51
CA ALA A 258 -0.35 14.03 -19.78
C ALA A 258 -0.43 15.45 -19.18
N MET A 259 -1.53 15.81 -18.50
CA MET A 259 -1.81 17.15 -17.96
C MET A 259 -1.62 17.19 -16.43
N GLY A 260 -0.37 17.27 -15.99
CA GLY A 260 0.06 17.05 -14.58
C GLY A 260 -0.46 18.00 -13.47
N SER A 261 -1.51 18.79 -13.68
CA SER A 261 -2.00 19.71 -12.64
C SER A 261 -2.99 19.09 -11.65
N ARG A 262 -3.78 18.09 -12.05
CA ARG A 262 -4.84 17.49 -11.21
C ARG A 262 -4.28 16.58 -10.12
N GLY A 263 -3.36 15.68 -10.45
CA GLY A 263 -2.68 14.84 -9.45
C GLY A 263 -1.93 15.68 -8.40
N TRP A 264 -1.27 16.76 -8.82
CA TRP A 264 -0.63 17.70 -7.88
C TRP A 264 -1.62 18.36 -6.91
N GLN A 265 -2.80 18.78 -7.40
CA GLN A 265 -3.84 19.37 -6.55
C GLN A 265 -4.32 18.38 -5.47
N LEU A 266 -4.55 17.11 -5.85
CA LEU A 266 -4.94 16.06 -4.91
C LEU A 266 -3.88 15.79 -3.86
N ARG A 267 -2.59 15.71 -4.24
CA ARG A 267 -1.48 15.54 -3.28
C ARG A 267 -1.40 16.69 -2.29
N ARG A 268 -1.55 17.92 -2.77
CA ARG A 268 -1.54 19.11 -1.93
C ARG A 268 -2.67 19.07 -0.90
N ALA A 269 -3.89 18.76 -1.35
CA ALA A 269 -5.07 18.66 -0.49
C ALA A 269 -4.92 17.54 0.57
N ALA A 270 -4.44 16.35 0.17
CA ALA A 270 -4.20 15.24 1.08
C ALA A 270 -3.18 15.58 2.17
N ARG A 271 -2.05 16.20 1.78
CA ARG A 271 -1.02 16.63 2.75
C ARG A 271 -1.56 17.70 3.70
N ALA A 272 -2.35 18.64 3.20
CA ALA A 272 -2.98 19.66 4.03
C ALA A 272 -4.01 19.06 4.99
N LEU A 273 -4.79 18.07 4.55
CA LEU A 273 -5.74 17.35 5.39
C LEU A 273 -5.03 16.64 6.55
N LEU A 274 -3.98 15.87 6.27
CA LEU A 274 -3.14 15.23 7.30
C LEU A 274 -2.51 16.25 8.27
N ALA A 275 -2.03 17.39 7.75
CA ALA A 275 -1.40 18.43 8.56
C ALA A 275 -2.40 19.22 9.42
N SER A 276 -3.66 19.34 8.98
CA SER A 276 -4.70 20.11 9.66
C SER A 276 -5.08 19.52 11.02
N ARG A 277 -4.96 18.19 11.17
CA ARG A 277 -5.40 17.43 12.36
C ARG A 277 -6.89 17.60 12.68
N LEU A 278 -7.66 18.08 11.70
CA LEU A 278 -9.11 18.20 11.81
C LEU A 278 -9.74 16.82 11.62
N VAL A 279 -10.86 16.62 12.30
CA VAL A 279 -11.67 15.41 12.18
C VAL A 279 -12.44 15.49 10.86
N LEU A 280 -12.24 14.51 9.97
CA LEU A 280 -12.83 14.52 8.64
C LEU A 280 -14.35 14.59 8.70
N ARG A 281 -14.97 13.81 9.60
CA ARG A 281 -16.42 13.77 9.73
C ARG A 281 -17.02 15.13 10.04
N THR A 282 -16.41 15.88 10.96
CA THR A 282 -16.82 17.25 11.28
C THR A 282 -16.74 18.17 10.07
N LEU A 283 -15.66 18.08 9.28
CA LEU A 283 -15.52 18.87 8.05
C LEU A 283 -16.59 18.55 7.01
N LEU A 284 -16.99 17.27 6.90
CA LEU A 284 -18.02 16.85 5.97
C LEU A 284 -19.42 17.27 6.41
N ASP A 285 -19.74 17.09 7.70
CA ASP A 285 -21.03 17.41 8.30
C ASP A 285 -21.32 18.92 8.27
N GLU A 286 -20.28 19.75 8.42
CA GLU A 286 -20.39 21.22 8.40
C GLU A 286 -20.15 21.84 7.00
N ASP A 287 -19.95 21.02 5.96
CA ASP A 287 -19.59 21.48 4.61
C ASP A 287 -18.34 22.39 4.55
N ASN A 288 -17.38 22.11 5.43
CA ASN A 288 -16.22 22.97 5.73
C ASN A 288 -14.89 22.46 5.14
N LEU A 289 -14.92 21.50 4.19
CA LEU A 289 -13.70 21.00 3.55
C LEU A 289 -12.84 22.12 2.94
N ARG A 290 -13.45 23.20 2.46
CA ARG A 290 -12.77 24.37 1.88
C ARG A 290 -11.86 25.13 2.85
N VAL A 291 -12.03 24.93 4.16
CA VAL A 291 -11.14 25.49 5.19
C VAL A 291 -9.75 24.84 5.13
N VAL A 292 -9.65 23.60 4.64
CA VAL A 292 -8.39 22.90 4.45
C VAL A 292 -7.71 23.40 3.16
N PRO A 293 -6.47 23.93 3.23
CA PRO A 293 -5.78 24.42 2.04
C PRO A 293 -5.67 23.37 0.94
N GLY A 294 -6.02 23.73 -0.30
CA GLY A 294 -5.96 22.82 -1.45
C GLY A 294 -7.30 22.19 -1.84
N PHE A 295 -8.32 22.26 -0.99
CA PHE A 295 -9.70 21.90 -1.35
C PHE A 295 -10.38 23.04 -2.14
N ASN A 296 -9.99 23.19 -3.40
CA ASN A 296 -10.75 24.01 -4.35
C ASN A 296 -12.05 23.26 -4.77
N PRO A 297 -13.01 23.92 -5.47
CA PRO A 297 -14.28 23.29 -5.82
C PRO A 297 -14.16 21.96 -6.57
N TRP A 298 -13.16 21.82 -7.45
CA TRP A 298 -12.92 20.57 -8.19
C TRP A 298 -12.41 19.47 -7.26
N VAL A 299 -11.39 19.76 -6.44
CA VAL A 299 -10.82 18.79 -5.47
C VAL A 299 -11.89 18.33 -4.48
N GLU A 300 -12.72 19.25 -3.99
CA GLU A 300 -13.79 18.94 -3.06
C GLU A 300 -14.83 18.00 -3.69
N ALA A 301 -15.30 18.32 -4.89
CA ALA A 301 -16.28 17.50 -5.59
C ALA A 301 -15.71 16.12 -5.94
N PHE A 302 -14.45 16.05 -6.36
CA PHE A 302 -13.73 14.80 -6.60
C PHE A 302 -13.60 13.97 -5.32
N ALA A 303 -13.14 14.57 -4.22
CA ALA A 303 -12.96 13.91 -2.94
C ALA A 303 -14.28 13.32 -2.41
N ARG A 304 -15.37 14.10 -2.46
CA ARG A 304 -16.71 13.64 -2.08
C ARG A 304 -17.17 12.46 -2.94
N GLY A 305 -16.86 12.47 -4.24
CA GLY A 305 -17.16 11.35 -5.15
C GLY A 305 -16.40 10.07 -4.77
N VAL A 306 -15.08 10.17 -4.56
CA VAL A 306 -14.24 9.02 -4.21
C VAL A 306 -14.56 8.47 -2.82
N TRP A 307 -14.85 9.34 -1.84
CA TRP A 307 -15.16 8.90 -0.48
C TRP A 307 -16.59 8.37 -0.32
N GLY A 308 -17.51 8.77 -1.20
CA GLY A 308 -18.92 8.36 -1.17
C GLY A 308 -19.19 6.93 -1.63
N GLY A 309 -18.22 6.26 -2.24
CA GLY A 309 -18.34 4.88 -2.73
C GLY A 309 -19.14 4.76 -4.03
N GLY A 310 -18.43 4.68 -5.16
CA GLY A 310 -19.00 4.43 -6.49
C GLY A 310 -18.91 2.96 -6.94
N SER A 311 -19.66 2.59 -7.99
CA SER A 311 -19.76 1.20 -8.49
C SER A 311 -18.65 0.77 -9.45
N SER A 312 -17.74 1.67 -9.83
CA SER A 312 -16.44 1.36 -10.45
C SER A 312 -15.52 2.57 -10.33
N PRO A 313 -14.67 2.66 -9.29
CA PRO A 313 -13.90 3.87 -9.02
C PRO A 313 -13.09 4.31 -10.24
N PHE A 314 -12.35 3.38 -10.86
CA PHE A 314 -11.49 3.64 -12.01
C PHE A 314 -12.24 4.14 -13.25
N ASP A 315 -13.31 3.45 -13.64
CA ASP A 315 -14.05 3.78 -14.87
C ASP A 315 -14.98 4.98 -14.69
N GLU A 316 -15.58 5.12 -13.50
CA GLU A 316 -16.39 6.29 -13.16
C GLU A 316 -15.53 7.54 -13.16
N VAL A 317 -14.31 7.49 -12.60
CA VAL A 317 -13.44 8.65 -12.62
C VAL A 317 -13.01 9.01 -14.04
N GLN A 318 -12.69 8.00 -14.85
CA GLN A 318 -12.32 8.23 -16.25
C GLN A 318 -13.46 8.88 -17.04
N SER A 319 -14.69 8.39 -16.90
CA SER A 319 -15.85 8.96 -17.58
C SER A 319 -16.22 10.36 -17.07
N ARG A 320 -16.35 10.53 -15.76
CA ARG A 320 -16.90 11.73 -15.12
C ARG A 320 -15.93 12.91 -15.02
N TRP A 321 -14.63 12.64 -14.86
CA TRP A 321 -13.66 13.70 -14.58
C TRP A 321 -12.64 13.89 -15.70
N LEU A 322 -12.40 12.86 -16.53
CA LEU A 322 -11.41 12.92 -17.61
C LEU A 322 -12.03 13.18 -18.99
N TYR A 323 -13.24 12.65 -19.27
CA TYR A 323 -13.88 12.78 -20.58
C TYR A 323 -15.01 13.83 -20.68
N GLU A 324 -15.48 14.40 -19.56
CA GLU A 324 -16.46 15.51 -19.55
C GLU A 324 -15.79 16.91 -19.48
N GLY A 325 -14.65 17.09 -20.18
CA GLY A 325 -13.93 18.36 -20.27
C GLY A 325 -13.91 18.94 -21.68
#